data_AF-A0A6M7UUN5-F1
#
_entry.id   AF-A0A6M7UUN5-F1
#
_cell.length_a   1.000
_cell.length_b   1.000
_cell.length_c   1.000
_cell.angle_alpha   90.00
_cell.angle_beta   90.00
_cell.angle_gamma   90.00
#
_symmetry.space_group_name_H-M   'P 1'
#
loop_
_entity.id
_entity.type
_entity.pdbx_description
1 polymer ?
#
loop_
_entity_poly.entity_id
_entity_poly.type
_entity_poly.pdbx_seq_one_letter_code
_entity_poly.pdbx_strand_id
1 'polypeptide(L)'
;MANAEQIQPRKGPSLIVQGAMLLVVTAAAIGMGWMSGGYLKGVGAPSSVPAAPENEGKATPPAAAQQPGTGPTLVALAPITTNIASPADTWIRMEVSVVYDAPQPPAMSEDIQQDLLAFVRTLKMHQVEGASGYQHLKADLEERASIRSQGHAKQVLIRTLLLELRSSFSPRR
;
A
#
# COMPACT_ATOMS: atom_id res chain seq x y z
N MET A 1 -15.12 -50.33 -50.70
CA MET A 1 -14.43 -49.22 -51.38
C MET A 1 -14.03 -48.22 -50.31
N ALA A 2 -12.74 -48.13 -50.00
CA ALA A 2 -12.19 -47.28 -48.94
C ALA A 2 -11.67 -45.97 -49.56
N ASN A 3 -12.20 -44.83 -49.12
CA ASN A 3 -11.65 -43.52 -49.43
C ASN A 3 -10.51 -43.23 -48.44
N ALA A 4 -9.28 -43.23 -48.93
CA ALA A 4 -8.12 -42.76 -48.19
C ALA A 4 -8.00 -41.25 -48.38
N GLU A 5 -8.54 -40.48 -47.42
CA GLU A 5 -8.24 -39.05 -47.31
C GLU A 5 -6.81 -38.91 -46.77
N GLN A 6 -5.91 -38.55 -47.68
CA GLN A 6 -4.50 -38.34 -47.43
C GLN A 6 -4.32 -37.00 -46.70
N ILE A 7 -4.23 -37.03 -45.37
CA ILE A 7 -3.92 -35.86 -44.55
C ILE A 7 -2.45 -35.49 -44.76
N GLN A 8 -2.21 -34.40 -45.51
CA GLN A 8 -0.86 -33.87 -45.70
C GLN A 8 -0.29 -33.37 -44.36
N PRO A 9 0.96 -33.72 -44.00
CA PRO A 9 1.58 -33.21 -42.78
C PRO A 9 1.93 -31.73 -42.95
N ARG A 10 1.33 -30.85 -42.12
CA ARG A 10 1.69 -29.43 -42.08
C ARG A 10 3.14 -29.29 -41.61
N LYS A 11 4.01 -28.76 -42.48
CA LYS A 11 5.40 -28.44 -42.17
C LYS A 11 5.41 -27.36 -41.08
N GLY A 12 5.96 -27.70 -39.91
CA GLY A 12 6.12 -26.74 -38.80
C GLY A 12 6.97 -25.54 -39.23
N PRO A 13 6.84 -24.38 -38.57
CA PRO A 13 7.57 -23.17 -38.94
C PRO A 13 9.08 -23.45 -38.91
N SER A 14 9.74 -23.24 -40.04
CA SER A 14 11.17 -23.46 -40.25
C SER A 14 12.00 -22.78 -39.14
N LEU A 15 13.06 -23.44 -38.67
CA LEU A 15 13.95 -22.92 -37.62
C LEU A 15 14.50 -21.52 -37.95
N ILE A 16 14.61 -21.20 -39.25
CA ILE A 16 15.03 -19.87 -39.73
C ILE A 16 13.96 -18.81 -39.41
N VAL A 17 12.68 -19.14 -39.59
CA VAL A 17 11.56 -18.24 -39.28
C VAL A 17 11.45 -18.02 -37.78
N GLN A 18 11.68 -19.06 -36.98
CA GLN A 18 11.72 -18.95 -35.51
C GLN A 18 12.89 -18.08 -35.04
N GLY A 19 14.08 -18.26 -35.62
CA GLY A 19 15.25 -17.43 -35.32
C GLY A 19 15.03 -15.96 -35.69
N ALA A 20 14.45 -15.70 -36.86
CA ALA A 20 14.11 -14.34 -37.28
C ALA A 20 13.08 -13.68 -36.36
N MET A 21 12.03 -14.42 -35.98
CA MET A 21 11.00 -13.93 -35.05
C MET A 21 11.59 -13.61 -33.67
N LEU A 22 12.46 -14.48 -33.13
CA LEU A 22 13.13 -14.26 -31.85
C LEU A 22 14.00 -13.00 -31.87
N LEU A 23 14.75 -12.77 -32.95
CA LEU A 23 15.58 -11.58 -33.11
C LEU A 23 14.75 -10.29 -33.14
N VAL A 24 13.61 -10.31 -33.85
CA VAL A 24 12.71 -9.16 -33.91
C VAL A 24 12.12 -8.82 -32.54
N VAL A 25 11.65 -9.83 -31.80
CA VAL A 25 11.10 -9.63 -30.45
C VAL A 25 12.16 -9.12 -29.48
N THR A 26 13.39 -9.63 -29.58
CA THR A 26 14.52 -9.20 -28.73
C THR A 26 14.89 -7.75 -29.01
N ALA A 27 14.94 -7.35 -30.28
CA ALA A 27 15.21 -5.96 -30.67
C ALA A 27 14.09 -5.00 -30.18
N ALA A 28 12.83 -5.43 -30.27
CA ALA A 28 11.70 -4.65 -29.76
C ALA A 28 11.75 -4.45 -28.24
N ALA A 29 12.12 -5.47 -27.48
CA ALA A 29 12.27 -5.38 -26.01
C ALA A 29 13.39 -4.40 -25.61
N ILE A 30 14.54 -4.44 -26.30
CA ILE A 30 15.65 -3.50 -26.06
C ILE A 30 15.21 -2.06 -26.40
N GLY A 31 14.50 -1.86 -27.51
CA GLY A 31 13.97 -0.55 -27.90
C GLY A 31 13.00 0.03 -26.89
N MET A 32 12.07 -0.78 -26.36
CA MET A 32 11.14 -0.35 -25.31
C MET A 32 11.85 -0.04 -23.98
N GLY A 33 12.89 -0.81 -23.63
CA GLY A 33 13.73 -0.52 -22.45
C GLY A 33 14.47 0.81 -22.54
N TRP A 34 15.03 1.14 -23.71
CA TRP A 34 15.73 2.42 -23.91
C TRP A 34 14.76 3.62 -23.92
N MET A 35 13.58 3.46 -24.53
CA MET A 35 12.53 4.48 -24.56
C MET A 35 12.01 4.81 -23.15
N SER A 36 11.70 3.77 -22.37
CA SER A 36 11.22 3.92 -20.98
C SER A 36 12.31 4.49 -20.07
N GLY A 37 13.56 4.03 -20.19
CA GLY A 37 14.70 4.57 -19.45
C GLY A 37 14.98 6.05 -19.74
N GLY A 38 14.82 6.47 -21.00
CA GLY A 38 14.90 7.88 -21.39
C GLY A 38 13.79 8.74 -20.76
N TYR A 39 12.56 8.20 -20.68
CA TYR A 39 11.45 8.88 -20.04
C TYR A 39 11.67 9.07 -18.54
N LEU A 40 12.21 8.05 -17.85
CA LEU A 40 12.58 8.12 -16.43
C LEU A 40 13.71 9.12 -16.14
N LYS A 41 14.59 9.39 -17.11
CA LYS A 41 15.63 10.42 -16.96
C LYS A 41 15.08 11.85 -17.06
N GLY A 42 13.90 12.04 -17.64
CA GLY A 42 13.18 13.33 -17.71
C GLY A 42 12.32 13.63 -16.47
N VAL A 43 11.99 12.61 -15.67
CA VAL A 43 11.35 12.79 -14.36
C VAL A 43 12.48 12.88 -13.33
N GLY A 44 12.73 14.08 -12.83
CA GLY A 44 13.90 14.40 -12.01
C GLY A 44 14.25 13.32 -10.98
N ALA A 45 15.54 12.95 -10.95
CA ALA A 45 16.08 12.04 -9.97
C ALA A 45 15.69 12.49 -8.55
N PRO A 46 15.34 11.56 -7.63
CA PRO A 46 15.16 11.93 -6.23
C PRO A 46 16.45 12.59 -5.74
N SER A 47 16.30 13.79 -5.16
CA SER A 47 17.43 14.56 -4.63
C SER A 47 18.26 13.67 -3.71
N SER A 48 19.56 13.58 -4.01
CA SER A 48 20.55 12.98 -3.14
C SER A 48 20.45 13.66 -1.77
N VAL A 49 20.06 12.88 -0.76
CA VAL A 49 20.12 13.30 0.65
C VAL A 49 21.57 13.69 0.95
N PRO A 50 21.86 14.96 1.31
CA PRO A 50 23.20 15.32 1.76
C PRO A 50 23.48 14.55 3.04
N ALA A 51 24.66 13.95 3.12
CA ALA A 51 25.16 13.33 4.35
C ALA A 51 25.04 14.32 5.51
N ALA A 52 24.41 13.87 6.59
CA ALA A 52 24.19 14.66 7.79
C ALA A 52 25.54 15.03 8.45
N PRO A 53 25.78 16.30 8.80
CA PRO A 53 26.77 16.62 9.81
C PRO A 53 26.16 16.39 11.20
N GLU A 54 26.86 15.53 11.93
CA GLU A 54 26.96 15.39 13.37
C GLU A 54 26.51 16.58 14.25
N ASN A 55 25.58 16.24 15.16
CA ASN A 55 25.14 16.88 16.41
C ASN A 55 25.60 18.30 16.75
N GLU A 56 24.65 19.25 16.82
CA GLU A 56 24.51 20.16 17.97
C GLU A 56 23.02 20.41 18.27
N GLY A 57 22.66 20.26 19.55
CA GLY A 57 21.29 20.33 20.03
C GLY A 57 20.70 21.74 19.98
N LYS A 58 19.66 21.91 19.16
CA LYS A 58 18.58 22.88 19.38
C LYS A 58 17.28 22.30 18.83
N ALA A 59 16.37 21.96 19.74
CA ALA A 59 15.00 21.60 19.41
C ALA A 59 14.35 22.76 18.65
N THR A 60 14.23 22.60 17.34
CA THR A 60 13.44 23.48 16.47
C THR A 60 12.18 22.68 16.13
N PRO A 61 10.97 23.12 16.50
CA PRO A 61 9.77 22.42 16.08
C PRO A 61 9.70 22.50 14.55
N PRO A 62 9.39 21.40 13.82
CA PRO A 62 9.25 21.49 12.38
C PRO A 62 7.92 22.17 12.06
N ALA A 63 7.91 23.50 12.14
CA ALA A 63 7.00 24.33 11.38
C ALA A 63 7.53 24.39 9.93
N ALA A 64 7.41 23.28 9.21
CA ALA A 64 7.41 23.35 7.76
C ALA A 64 6.01 23.85 7.38
N ALA A 65 5.87 25.18 7.30
CA ALA A 65 4.82 25.76 6.48
C ALA A 65 5.13 25.37 5.03
N GLN A 66 4.73 24.17 4.64
CA GLN A 66 4.63 23.81 3.24
C GLN A 66 3.60 24.76 2.63
N GLN A 67 4.01 25.51 1.61
CA GLN A 67 3.05 26.06 0.65
C GLN A 67 2.04 24.96 0.32
N PRO A 68 0.73 25.22 0.35
CA PRO A 68 -0.27 24.20 0.08
C PRO A 68 -0.04 23.71 -1.35
N GLY A 69 0.69 22.59 -1.46
CA GLY A 69 0.86 21.91 -2.72
C GLY A 69 -0.51 21.45 -3.14
N THR A 70 -0.93 21.78 -4.35
CA THR A 70 -2.23 21.37 -4.91
C THR A 70 -2.29 19.86 -5.24
N GLY A 71 -1.39 19.07 -4.66
CA GLY A 71 -1.23 17.64 -4.93
C GLY A 71 -1.63 16.77 -3.75
N PRO A 72 -1.64 15.44 -3.95
CA PRO A 72 -1.97 14.50 -2.89
C PRO A 72 -1.07 14.70 -1.67
N THR A 73 -1.68 14.65 -0.47
CA THR A 73 -0.93 14.76 0.79
C THR A 73 -1.07 13.48 1.60
N LEU A 74 0.03 13.05 2.21
CA LEU A 74 0.06 11.89 3.09
C LEU A 74 0.16 12.35 4.54
N VAL A 75 -0.83 12.03 5.36
CA VAL A 75 -0.88 12.41 6.77
C VAL A 75 -0.89 11.16 7.64
N ALA A 76 0.02 11.08 8.60
CA ALA A 76 0.02 10.03 9.61
C ALA A 76 -0.99 10.36 10.72
N LEU A 77 -1.85 9.41 11.06
CA LEU A 77 -2.78 9.53 12.17
C LEU A 77 -2.10 9.23 13.50
N ALA A 78 -2.69 9.70 14.60
CA ALA A 78 -2.28 9.28 15.93
C ALA A 78 -2.44 7.75 16.07
N PRO A 79 -1.44 7.03 16.63
CA PRO A 79 -1.52 5.58 16.81
C PRO A 79 -2.77 5.16 17.58
N ILE A 80 -3.45 4.13 17.07
CA ILE A 80 -4.63 3.55 17.71
C ILE A 80 -4.18 2.37 18.56
N THR A 81 -4.39 2.43 19.87
CA THR A 81 -4.14 1.32 20.80
C THR A 81 -5.39 1.09 21.64
N THR A 82 -5.99 -0.09 21.55
CA THR A 82 -7.23 -0.43 22.26
C THR A 82 -7.42 -1.95 22.35
N ASN A 83 -8.38 -2.39 23.15
CA ASN A 83 -8.94 -3.73 23.05
C ASN A 83 -9.88 -3.85 21.84
N ILE A 84 -9.93 -5.05 21.26
CA ILE A 84 -10.97 -5.47 20.30
C ILE A 84 -12.19 -6.04 21.05
N ALA A 85 -13.31 -6.28 20.35
CA ALA A 85 -14.54 -6.76 20.97
C ALA A 85 -14.47 -8.22 21.43
N SER A 86 -13.70 -9.06 20.74
CA SER A 86 -13.56 -10.48 21.08
C SER A 86 -12.30 -11.11 20.47
N PRO A 87 -11.46 -11.79 21.28
CA PRO A 87 -11.49 -11.86 22.74
C PRO A 87 -11.27 -10.49 23.42
N ALA A 88 -11.91 -10.25 24.57
CA ALA A 88 -11.86 -8.95 25.25
C ALA A 88 -10.48 -8.62 25.84
N ASP A 89 -9.62 -9.62 26.01
CA ASP A 89 -8.24 -9.55 26.50
C ASP A 89 -7.20 -9.42 25.36
N THR A 90 -7.64 -9.32 24.11
CA THR A 90 -6.77 -9.03 22.97
C THR A 90 -6.59 -7.53 22.79
N TRP A 91 -5.33 -7.10 22.75
CA TRP A 91 -4.95 -5.73 22.41
C TRP A 91 -4.56 -5.63 20.94
N ILE A 92 -4.94 -4.52 20.33
CA ILE A 92 -4.54 -4.12 18.98
C ILE A 92 -3.82 -2.78 19.06
N ARG A 93 -2.66 -2.71 18.37
CA ARG A 93 -1.96 -1.47 18.08
C ARG A 93 -1.87 -1.30 16.57
N MET A 94 -2.35 -0.17 16.08
CA MET A 94 -2.43 0.11 14.66
C MET A 94 -1.90 1.52 14.36
N GLU A 95 -1.00 1.61 13.39
CA GLU A 95 -0.44 2.86 12.89
C GLU A 95 -0.85 3.04 11.43
N VAL A 96 -1.53 4.15 11.15
CA VAL A 96 -2.23 4.37 9.87
C VAL A 96 -1.85 5.73 9.29
N SER A 97 -1.82 5.83 7.98
CA SER A 97 -1.78 7.11 7.27
C SER A 97 -2.87 7.23 6.24
N VAL A 98 -3.34 8.44 6.03
CA VAL A 98 -4.38 8.77 5.05
C VAL A 98 -3.75 9.58 3.92
N VAL A 99 -4.04 9.18 2.69
CA VAL A 99 -3.73 9.97 1.49
C VAL A 99 -4.95 10.81 1.16
N TYR A 100 -4.80 12.14 1.21
CA TYR A 100 -5.81 13.08 0.77
C TYR A 100 -5.55 13.55 -0.66
N ASP A 101 -6.59 13.98 -1.37
CA ASP A 101 -6.46 14.59 -2.71
C ASP A 101 -5.76 15.95 -2.72
N ALA A 102 -5.90 16.70 -1.64
CA ALA A 102 -5.29 18.00 -1.42
C ALA A 102 -4.96 18.17 0.08
N PRO A 103 -4.21 19.22 0.48
CA PRO A 103 -4.02 19.54 1.90
C PRO A 103 -5.37 19.75 2.60
N GLN A 104 -5.60 19.01 3.68
CA GLN A 104 -6.83 19.09 4.48
C GLN A 104 -6.56 19.70 5.87
N PRO A 105 -7.56 20.31 6.52
CA PRO A 105 -7.43 20.78 7.90
C PRO A 105 -7.04 19.63 8.86
N PRO A 106 -6.19 19.88 9.87
CA PRO A 106 -5.78 18.84 10.83
C PRO A 106 -6.96 18.16 11.54
N ALA A 107 -8.02 18.91 11.83
CA ALA A 107 -9.25 18.40 12.46
C ALA A 107 -9.89 17.24 11.68
N MET A 108 -9.79 17.23 10.34
CA MET A 108 -10.32 16.12 9.53
C MET A 108 -9.58 14.80 9.83
N SER A 109 -8.27 14.87 10.06
CA SER A 109 -7.48 13.68 10.42
C SER A 109 -7.80 13.20 11.84
N GLU A 110 -8.10 14.12 12.75
CA GLU A 110 -8.58 13.79 14.10
C GLU A 110 -9.95 13.10 14.06
N ASP A 111 -10.89 13.62 13.27
CA ASP A 111 -12.22 13.03 13.09
C ASP A 111 -12.15 11.62 12.49
N ILE A 112 -11.30 11.42 11.48
CA ILE A 112 -11.04 10.09 10.93
C ILE A 112 -10.46 9.18 12.01
N GLN A 113 -9.43 9.62 12.75
CA GLN A 113 -8.80 8.81 13.77
C GLN A 113 -9.80 8.36 14.86
N GLN A 114 -10.69 9.25 15.31
CA GLN A 114 -11.71 8.94 16.30
C GLN A 114 -12.72 7.90 15.79
N ASP A 115 -13.16 8.02 14.54
CA ASP A 115 -14.03 7.02 13.92
C ASP A 115 -13.34 5.66 13.77
N LEU A 116 -12.09 5.64 13.32
CA LEU A 116 -11.32 4.41 13.18
C LEU A 116 -11.08 3.75 14.55
N LEU A 117 -10.79 4.53 15.60
CA LEU A 117 -10.70 4.01 16.97
C LEU A 117 -12.01 3.35 17.40
N ALA A 118 -13.15 4.02 17.16
CA ALA A 118 -14.47 3.47 17.49
C ALA A 118 -14.75 2.17 16.72
N PHE A 119 -14.40 2.11 15.44
CA PHE A 119 -14.52 0.91 14.61
C PHE A 119 -13.64 -0.25 15.12
N VAL A 120 -12.37 0.01 15.40
CA VAL A 120 -11.40 -1.00 15.84
C VAL A 120 -11.86 -1.69 17.13
N ARG A 121 -12.53 -0.96 18.03
CA ARG A 121 -13.12 -1.51 19.26
C ARG A 121 -14.24 -2.53 19.01
N THR A 122 -14.83 -2.55 17.81
CA THR A 122 -15.90 -3.48 17.43
C THR A 122 -15.38 -4.75 16.75
N LEU A 123 -14.10 -4.77 16.36
CA LEU A 123 -13.51 -5.89 15.64
C LEU A 123 -13.47 -7.15 16.48
N LYS A 124 -13.54 -8.30 15.81
CA LYS A 124 -13.31 -9.62 16.39
C LYS A 124 -12.07 -10.23 15.75
N MET A 125 -11.35 -11.06 16.48
CA MET A 125 -10.07 -11.62 16.04
C MET A 125 -10.15 -12.28 14.65
N HIS A 126 -11.16 -13.13 14.41
CA HIS A 126 -11.34 -13.80 13.13
C HIS A 126 -11.62 -12.86 11.93
N GLN A 127 -11.99 -11.60 12.17
CA GLN A 127 -12.24 -10.63 11.09
C GLN A 127 -10.94 -10.01 10.56
N VAL A 128 -9.87 -10.05 11.35
CA VAL A 128 -8.58 -9.43 11.03
C VAL A 128 -7.45 -10.45 10.83
N GLU A 129 -7.75 -11.74 11.06
CA GLU A 129 -6.80 -12.84 10.87
C GLU A 129 -6.60 -13.19 9.38
N GLY A 130 -5.35 -13.49 9.04
CA GLY A 130 -4.96 -13.93 7.70
C GLY A 130 -5.01 -12.84 6.62
N ALA A 131 -4.72 -13.23 5.37
CA ALA A 131 -4.62 -12.30 4.26
C ALA A 131 -5.97 -11.65 3.91
N SER A 132 -7.05 -12.44 3.86
CA SER A 132 -8.38 -11.91 3.53
C SER A 132 -8.91 -10.97 4.62
N GLY A 133 -8.71 -11.31 5.91
CA GLY A 133 -9.09 -10.44 7.02
C GLY A 133 -8.38 -9.09 6.97
N TYR A 134 -7.08 -9.08 6.64
CA TYR A 134 -6.34 -7.85 6.42
C TYR A 134 -6.90 -7.00 5.26
N GLN A 135 -7.28 -7.60 4.14
CA GLN A 135 -7.85 -6.87 3.00
C GLN A 135 -9.22 -6.27 3.35
N HIS A 136 -10.07 -7.01 4.04
CA HIS A 136 -11.37 -6.50 4.51
C HIS A 136 -11.19 -5.38 5.53
N LEU A 137 -10.30 -5.55 6.51
CA LEU A 137 -9.96 -4.48 7.45
C LEU A 137 -9.51 -3.22 6.70
N LYS A 138 -8.58 -3.34 5.75
CA LYS A 138 -8.11 -2.20 4.97
C LYS A 138 -9.26 -1.53 4.21
N ALA A 139 -10.12 -2.30 3.55
CA ALA A 139 -11.27 -1.77 2.80
C ALA A 139 -12.24 -1.01 3.73
N ASP A 140 -12.56 -1.56 4.89
CA ASP A 140 -13.44 -0.93 5.88
C ASP A 140 -12.83 0.37 6.44
N LEU A 141 -11.51 0.39 6.69
CA LEU A 141 -10.79 1.60 7.10
C LEU A 141 -10.81 2.67 5.99
N GLU A 142 -10.63 2.28 4.73
CA GLU A 142 -10.69 3.19 3.58
C GLU A 142 -12.09 3.77 3.38
N GLU A 143 -13.13 2.94 3.48
CA GLU A 143 -14.52 3.38 3.39
C GLU A 143 -14.85 4.39 4.50
N ARG A 144 -14.50 4.08 5.75
CA ARG A 144 -14.72 4.96 6.89
C ARG A 144 -13.98 6.29 6.77
N ALA A 145 -12.72 6.26 6.39
CA ALA A 145 -11.94 7.47 6.15
C ALA A 145 -12.55 8.32 5.04
N SER A 146 -13.01 7.71 3.95
CA SER A 146 -13.73 8.38 2.87
C SER A 146 -15.03 9.02 3.35
N ILE A 147 -15.87 8.31 4.10
CA ILE A 147 -17.13 8.84 4.65
C ILE A 147 -16.86 10.04 5.56
N ARG A 148 -15.91 9.93 6.50
CA ARG A 148 -15.58 11.00 7.45
C ARG A 148 -14.96 12.23 6.81
N SER A 149 -14.24 12.04 5.71
CA SER A 149 -13.61 13.12 4.94
C SER A 149 -14.45 13.62 3.77
N GLN A 150 -15.71 13.17 3.62
CA GLN A 150 -16.57 13.52 2.48
C GLN A 150 -15.91 13.20 1.11
N GLY A 151 -15.13 12.12 1.06
CA GLY A 151 -14.44 11.64 -0.13
C GLY A 151 -13.05 12.23 -0.35
N HIS A 152 -12.54 13.11 0.50
CA HIS A 152 -11.19 13.66 0.35
C HIS A 152 -10.08 12.64 0.63
N ALA A 153 -10.31 11.68 1.54
CA ALA A 153 -9.42 10.56 1.76
C ALA A 153 -9.53 9.55 0.60
N LYS A 154 -8.45 9.39 -0.17
CA LYS A 154 -8.38 8.50 -1.35
C LYS A 154 -7.82 7.14 -1.03
N GLN A 155 -6.98 7.04 0.00
CA GLN A 155 -6.34 5.79 0.37
C GLN A 155 -5.97 5.78 1.85
N VAL A 156 -5.97 4.60 2.45
CA VAL A 156 -5.48 4.36 3.81
C VAL A 156 -4.34 3.36 3.77
N LEU A 157 -3.22 3.73 4.37
CA LEU A 157 -2.02 2.92 4.47
C LEU A 157 -1.85 2.42 5.90
N ILE A 158 -1.91 1.11 6.10
CA ILE A 158 -1.58 0.48 7.37
C ILE A 158 -0.07 0.31 7.42
N ARG A 159 0.61 1.06 8.30
CA ARG A 159 2.07 1.00 8.48
C ARG A 159 2.47 -0.12 9.43
N THR A 160 1.67 -0.31 10.47
CA THR A 160 1.90 -1.33 11.49
C THR A 160 0.56 -1.80 12.01
N LEU A 161 0.44 -3.12 12.15
CA LEU A 161 -0.71 -3.79 12.76
C LEU A 161 -0.16 -4.88 13.66
N LEU A 162 -0.37 -4.73 14.97
CA LEU A 162 0.06 -5.68 15.98
C LEU A 162 -1.15 -6.10 16.81
N LEU A 163 -1.28 -7.41 17.01
CA LEU A 163 -2.27 -8.00 17.89
C LEU A 163 -1.54 -8.82 18.96
N GLU A 164 -1.91 -8.60 20.22
CA GLU A 164 -1.37 -9.32 21.35
C GLU A 164 -2.51 -9.93 22.16
N LEU A 165 -2.47 -11.25 22.32
CA LEU A 165 -3.37 -11.97 23.20
C LEU A 165 -2.76 -11.97 24.60
N ARG A 166 -3.40 -11.32 25.58
CA ARG A 166 -2.92 -11.33 26.95
C ARG A 166 -3.17 -12.70 27.59
N SER A 167 -2.24 -13.63 27.40
CA SER A 167 -2.32 -14.91 28.11
C SER A 167 -2.19 -14.66 29.62
N SER A 168 -3.22 -15.03 30.38
CA SER A 168 -3.13 -15.06 31.84
C SER A 168 -2.24 -16.25 32.22
N PHE A 169 -0.95 -15.99 32.44
CA PHE A 169 -0.07 -16.99 33.02
C PHE A 169 -0.43 -17.16 34.50
N SER A 170 -1.30 -18.13 34.79
CA SER A 170 -1.58 -18.55 36.16
C SER A 170 -0.52 -19.57 36.60
N PRO A 171 0.39 -19.24 37.53
CA PRO A 171 1.30 -20.25 38.07
C PRO A 171 0.47 -21.23 38.88
N ARG A 172 0.31 -22.46 38.37
CA ARG A 172 -0.21 -23.57 39.19
C ARG A 172 0.71 -23.73 40.39
N ARG A 173 0.18 -23.47 41.58
CA ARG A 173 0.78 -23.90 42.84
C ARG A 173 0.42 -25.34 43.11
#